data_AF-A0A0Q6MS57-F1
#
_entry.id   AF-A0A0Q6MS57-F1
#
_cell.length_a   1.000
_cell.length_b   1.000
_cell.length_c   1.000
_cell.angle_alpha   90.00
_cell.angle_beta   90.00
_cell.angle_gamma   90.00
#
_symmetry.space_group_name_H-M   'P 1'
#
loop_
_entity.id
_entity.type
_entity.pdbx_description
1 polymer ?
#
loop_
_entity_poly.entity_id
_entity_poly.type
_entity_poly.pdbx_seq_one_letter_code
_entity_poly.pdbx_strand_id
1 'polypeptide(L)'
;MKNSVFSWRGTVAGLAGGLLLIANASADEACGLCVKQIVTNSELATCFLDQYDQIAKGGSGAVVVDLSNCASRGVVEALPSPNKGAAEPDVQFMISRLQLQCLKKKLEAPGIVLDPSATIELDTCG
;
A
#
# COMPACT_ATOMS: atom_id res chain seq x y z
N MET A 1 -68.02 -30.66 -12.17
CA MET A 1 -67.48 -31.84 -11.45
C MET A 1 -66.86 -32.78 -12.47
N LYS A 2 -65.54 -32.94 -12.47
CA LYS A 2 -64.82 -33.96 -13.24
C LYS A 2 -63.45 -34.17 -12.59
N ASN A 3 -63.29 -35.34 -11.99
CA ASN A 3 -62.07 -35.79 -11.34
C ASN A 3 -61.05 -36.21 -12.41
N SER A 4 -59.76 -36.00 -12.15
CA SER A 4 -58.73 -36.96 -12.55
C SER A 4 -57.54 -36.86 -11.62
N VAL A 5 -57.27 -38.01 -11.02
CA VAL A 5 -56.10 -38.35 -10.21
C VAL A 5 -54.99 -38.70 -11.20
N PHE A 6 -53.82 -38.07 -11.08
CA PHE A 6 -52.60 -38.60 -11.69
C PHE A 6 -51.48 -38.63 -10.65
N SER A 7 -51.15 -39.86 -10.28
CA SER A 7 -49.94 -40.28 -9.61
C SER A 7 -48.74 -40.07 -10.52
N TRP A 8 -47.65 -39.49 -10.01
CA TRP A 8 -46.32 -39.76 -10.57
C TRP A 8 -45.25 -39.67 -9.47
N ARG A 9 -44.50 -40.76 -9.35
CA ARG A 9 -43.27 -40.93 -8.56
C ARG A 9 -42.09 -40.13 -9.14
N GLY A 10 -41.36 -39.45 -8.25
CA GLY A 10 -39.89 -39.47 -8.19
C GLY A 10 -39.10 -38.53 -9.11
N THR A 11 -38.31 -37.63 -8.50
CA THR A 11 -36.90 -37.43 -8.88
C THR A 11 -36.15 -36.80 -7.69
N VAL A 12 -35.07 -37.46 -7.26
CA VAL A 12 -34.05 -36.88 -6.37
C VAL A 12 -33.25 -35.89 -7.20
N ALA A 13 -33.16 -34.64 -6.77
CA ALA A 13 -32.18 -33.68 -7.27
C ALA A 13 -31.68 -32.85 -6.11
N GLY A 14 -30.56 -33.29 -5.51
CA GLY A 14 -29.76 -32.43 -4.65
C GLY A 14 -29.22 -31.28 -5.48
N LEU A 15 -29.45 -30.06 -5.03
CA LEU A 15 -28.74 -28.88 -5.52
C LEU A 15 -28.12 -28.19 -4.31
N ALA A 16 -26.82 -28.46 -4.21
CA ALA A 16 -25.81 -27.82 -3.41
C ALA A 16 -26.11 -26.34 -3.12
N GLY A 17 -25.95 -25.97 -1.85
CA GLY A 17 -25.82 -24.59 -1.44
C GLY A 17 -24.63 -23.96 -2.16
N GLY A 18 -24.93 -23.15 -3.17
CA GLY A 18 -23.97 -22.24 -3.78
C GLY A 18 -23.70 -21.10 -2.80
N LEU A 19 -22.70 -21.29 -1.93
CA LEU A 19 -22.00 -20.18 -1.30
C LEU A 19 -21.42 -19.34 -2.45
N LEU A 20 -22.13 -18.27 -2.81
CA LEU A 20 -21.58 -17.18 -3.62
C LEU A 20 -20.44 -16.57 -2.82
N LEU A 21 -19.23 -17.08 -3.05
CA LEU A 21 -17.99 -16.41 -2.72
C LEU A 21 -17.95 -15.16 -3.60
N ILE A 22 -18.52 -14.07 -3.09
CA ILE A 22 -18.19 -12.71 -3.51
C ILE A 22 -16.68 -12.54 -3.32
N ALA A 23 -15.94 -12.87 -4.38
CA ALA A 23 -14.58 -12.42 -4.53
C ALA A 23 -14.65 -10.89 -4.55
N ASN A 24 -14.20 -10.26 -3.46
CA ASN A 24 -13.90 -8.84 -3.46
C ASN A 24 -12.73 -8.66 -4.43
N ALA A 25 -13.05 -8.51 -5.71
CA ALA A 25 -12.13 -7.92 -6.66
C ALA A 25 -11.99 -6.45 -6.23
N SER A 26 -11.07 -6.22 -5.29
CA SER A 26 -10.54 -4.91 -5.03
C SER A 26 -9.88 -4.49 -6.34
N ALA A 27 -10.62 -3.77 -7.18
CA ALA A 27 -10.03 -2.95 -8.23
C ALA A 27 -9.28 -1.84 -7.49
N ASP A 28 -8.11 -2.18 -6.93
CA ASP A 28 -7.09 -1.20 -6.61
C ASP A 28 -6.80 -0.54 -7.95
N GLU A 29 -7.20 0.73 -8.09
CA GLU A 29 -6.96 1.47 -9.31
C GLU A 29 -5.46 1.45 -9.55
N ALA A 30 -5.03 0.64 -10.53
CA ALA A 30 -3.64 0.38 -10.79
C ALA A 30 -2.94 1.72 -11.00
N CYS A 31 -2.21 2.17 -9.99
CA CYS A 31 -1.53 3.44 -10.06
C CYS A 31 -0.29 3.27 -10.93
N GLY A 32 -0.48 3.43 -12.24
CA GLY A 32 0.57 3.21 -13.24
C GLY A 32 1.78 4.14 -13.13
N LEU A 33 1.66 5.21 -12.34
CA LEU A 33 2.72 6.18 -12.04
C LEU A 33 3.25 6.06 -10.60
N CYS A 34 2.68 5.18 -9.78
CA CYS A 34 3.13 5.02 -8.41
C CYS A 34 4.46 4.30 -8.36
N VAL A 35 5.29 4.71 -7.41
CA VAL A 35 6.59 4.11 -7.20
C VAL A 35 6.42 2.70 -6.64
N LYS A 36 7.34 1.82 -7.03
CA LYS A 36 7.40 0.44 -6.54
C LYS A 36 8.26 0.29 -5.30
N GLN A 37 9.11 1.26 -5.03
CA GLN A 37 10.00 1.31 -3.89
C GLN A 37 10.31 2.77 -3.57
N ILE A 38 10.71 3.03 -2.33
CA ILE A 38 11.28 4.33 -1.93
C ILE A 38 12.59 4.09 -1.17
N VAL A 39 13.48 5.07 -1.21
CA VAL A 39 14.61 5.22 -0.31
C VAL A 39 14.21 6.21 0.79
N THR A 40 14.41 5.85 2.04
CA THR A 40 14.10 6.72 3.19
C THR A 40 15.18 6.60 4.26
N ASN A 41 15.12 7.44 5.29
CA ASN A 41 15.97 7.37 6.47
C ASN A 41 15.13 7.64 7.73
N SER A 42 15.74 7.65 8.91
CA SER A 42 15.00 7.85 10.17
C SER A 42 14.29 9.21 10.24
N GLU A 43 14.88 10.26 9.66
CA GLU A 43 14.32 11.61 9.65
C GLU A 43 13.05 11.68 8.78
N LEU A 44 13.14 11.23 7.52
CA LEU A 44 12.00 11.22 6.59
C LEU A 44 10.90 10.25 7.03
N ALA A 45 11.27 9.09 7.59
CA ALA A 45 10.29 8.15 8.13
C ALA A 45 9.50 8.74 9.30
N THR A 46 10.18 9.38 10.24
CA THR A 46 9.52 10.05 11.37
C THR A 46 8.59 11.15 10.87
N CYS A 47 9.08 12.01 9.97
CA CYS A 47 8.26 13.09 9.43
C CYS A 47 7.05 12.59 8.63
N PHE A 48 7.22 11.52 7.85
CA PHE A 48 6.11 10.87 7.15
C PHE A 48 5.04 10.37 8.13
N LEU A 49 5.45 9.74 9.23
CA LEU A 49 4.51 9.26 10.26
C LEU A 49 3.77 10.42 10.94
N ASP A 50 4.47 11.52 11.25
CA ASP A 50 3.88 12.73 11.83
C ASP A 50 2.86 13.39 10.89
N GLN A 51 3.14 13.40 9.58
CA GLN A 51 2.28 14.00 8.56
C GLN A 51 1.24 13.04 7.98
N TYR A 52 1.27 11.76 8.37
CA TYR A 52 0.48 10.69 7.76
C TYR A 52 -1.01 11.04 7.69
N ASP A 53 -1.59 11.56 8.77
CA ASP A 53 -3.02 11.87 8.81
C ASP A 53 -3.41 12.99 7.85
N GLN A 54 -2.48 13.88 7.48
CA GLN A 54 -2.73 14.92 6.46
C GLN A 54 -2.58 14.34 5.05
N ILE A 55 -1.53 13.55 4.83
CA ILE A 55 -1.28 12.84 3.57
C ILE A 55 -2.47 11.91 3.24
N ALA A 56 -2.98 11.18 4.25
CA ALA A 56 -4.09 10.25 4.12
C ALA A 56 -5.46 10.93 3.91
N LYS A 57 -5.57 12.27 4.02
CA LYS A 57 -6.78 13.00 3.61
C LYS A 57 -6.82 13.28 2.12
N GLY A 58 -5.73 13.02 1.39
CA GLY A 58 -5.68 13.13 -0.07
C GLY A 58 -6.70 12.24 -0.80
N GLY A 59 -6.91 12.49 -2.10
CA GLY A 59 -7.93 11.83 -2.92
C GLY A 59 -7.83 10.28 -3.00
N SER A 60 -8.77 9.67 -3.72
CA SER A 60 -9.03 8.22 -3.71
C SER A 60 -8.15 7.36 -4.64
N GLY A 61 -7.29 7.96 -5.47
CA GLY A 61 -6.45 7.23 -6.44
C GLY A 61 -4.96 7.23 -6.06
N ALA A 62 -4.23 8.23 -6.56
CA ALA A 62 -2.82 8.44 -6.24
C ALA A 62 -2.65 9.47 -5.12
N VAL A 63 -1.73 9.20 -4.21
CA VAL A 63 -1.33 10.09 -3.12
C VAL A 63 0.07 10.60 -3.43
N VAL A 64 0.19 11.92 -3.56
CA VAL A 64 1.50 12.57 -3.60
C VAL A 64 1.99 12.73 -2.17
N VAL A 65 3.14 12.16 -1.89
CA VAL A 65 3.86 12.34 -0.63
C VAL A 65 4.96 13.35 -0.90
N ASP A 66 4.94 14.45 -0.15
CA ASP A 66 5.95 15.51 -0.22
C ASP A 66 6.54 15.77 1.16
N LEU A 67 7.77 15.32 1.34
CA LEU A 67 8.60 15.43 2.54
C LEU A 67 9.72 16.45 2.34
N SER A 68 9.64 17.32 1.34
CA SER A 68 10.68 18.33 1.05
C SER A 68 10.92 19.30 2.21
N ASN A 69 9.91 19.50 3.06
CA ASN A 69 10.02 20.29 4.29
C ASN A 69 10.56 19.49 5.49
N CYS A 70 10.65 18.17 5.37
CA CYS A 70 11.18 17.26 6.37
C CYS A 70 12.68 17.05 6.22
N ALA A 71 13.20 17.10 5.00
CA ALA A 71 14.62 17.02 4.76
C ALA A 71 15.31 18.25 5.37
N SER A 72 16.12 18.06 6.41
CA SER A 72 16.89 19.13 7.02
C SER A 72 17.72 19.87 5.97
N ARG A 73 17.39 21.15 5.72
CA ARG A 73 18.08 22.06 4.78
C ARG A 73 19.49 22.48 5.20
N GLY A 74 20.15 21.75 6.09
CA GLY A 74 21.43 22.19 6.63
C GLY A 74 22.14 21.10 7.38
N VAL A 75 22.94 20.31 6.67
CA VAL A 75 24.40 20.39 6.67
C VAL A 75 24.83 19.75 5.35
N VAL A 76 25.71 20.41 4.60
CA VAL A 76 26.45 19.76 3.52
C VAL A 76 27.34 18.73 4.21
N GLU A 77 26.86 17.50 4.36
CA GLU A 77 27.72 16.41 4.85
C GLU A 77 28.92 16.35 3.92
N ALA A 78 30.10 16.33 4.54
CA ALA A 78 31.38 16.45 3.87
C ALA A 78 31.47 15.52 2.66
N LEU A 79 32.15 16.02 1.62
CA LEU A 79 32.54 15.35 0.38
C LEU A 79 32.46 13.81 0.47
N PRO A 80 31.80 13.13 -0.49
CA PRO A 80 31.53 11.71 -0.41
C PRO A 80 32.82 10.94 -0.14
N SER A 81 32.84 10.20 0.98
CA SER A 81 33.87 9.20 1.20
C SER A 81 33.82 8.20 0.04
N PRO A 82 34.96 7.83 -0.57
CA PRO A 82 35.00 7.11 -1.85
C PRO A 82 34.45 5.67 -1.81
N ASN A 83 33.97 5.22 -0.65
CA ASN A 83 33.27 3.95 -0.49
C ASN A 83 31.77 4.20 -0.30
N LYS A 84 31.07 4.29 -1.45
CA LYS A 84 29.63 4.08 -1.64
C LYS A 84 28.75 4.79 -0.60
N GLY A 85 28.54 6.09 -0.83
CA GLY A 85 27.54 6.87 -0.09
C GLY A 85 26.18 6.19 -0.11
N ALA A 86 25.47 6.28 1.02
CA ALA A 86 24.07 5.87 1.15
C ALA A 86 23.24 6.41 -0.02
N ALA A 87 22.21 5.68 -0.45
CA ALA A 87 21.33 6.16 -1.51
C ALA A 87 20.60 7.42 -1.03
N GLU A 88 20.45 8.41 -1.91
CA GLU A 88 19.75 9.65 -1.56
C GLU A 88 18.29 9.35 -1.20
N PRO A 89 17.79 9.80 -0.04
CA PRO A 89 16.41 9.58 0.36
C PRO A 89 15.41 10.30 -0.55
N ASP A 90 14.31 9.63 -0.88
CA ASP A 90 13.23 10.16 -1.71
C ASP A 90 12.37 11.15 -0.90
N VAL A 91 12.44 12.42 -1.25
CA VAL A 91 11.65 13.48 -0.59
C VAL A 91 10.28 13.70 -1.22
N GLN A 92 10.05 13.24 -2.45
CA GLN A 92 8.78 13.40 -3.13
C GLN A 92 8.48 12.20 -4.03
N PHE A 93 7.31 11.60 -3.87
CA PHE A 93 6.91 10.42 -4.63
C PHE A 93 5.39 10.25 -4.67
N MET A 94 4.90 9.43 -5.61
CA MET A 94 3.48 9.08 -5.73
C MET A 94 3.27 7.62 -5.34
N ILE A 95 2.27 7.35 -4.50
CA ILE A 95 1.90 6.01 -4.04
C ILE A 95 0.38 5.83 -4.02
N SER A 96 -0.09 4.58 -4.11
CA SER A 96 -1.52 4.29 -3.97
C SER A 96 -1.97 4.37 -2.52
N ARG A 97 -3.27 4.36 -2.28
CA ARG A 97 -3.85 4.30 -0.93
C ARG A 97 -3.44 3.04 -0.15
N LEU A 98 -3.34 1.89 -0.82
CA LEU A 98 -2.86 0.66 -0.20
C LEU A 98 -1.37 0.73 0.14
N GLN A 99 -0.57 1.26 -0.80
CA GLN A 99 0.86 1.50 -0.57
C GLN A 99 1.09 2.48 0.59
N LEU A 100 0.29 3.52 0.74
CA LEU A 100 0.38 4.48 1.85
C LEU A 100 0.18 3.80 3.21
N GLN A 101 -0.86 2.98 3.34
CA GLN A 101 -1.12 2.24 4.58
C GLN A 101 -0.05 1.18 4.86
N CYS A 102 0.44 0.52 3.81
CA CYS A 102 1.50 -0.47 3.91
C CYS A 102 2.83 0.17 4.35
N LEU A 103 3.19 1.31 3.76
CA LEU A 103 4.39 2.06 4.11
C LEU A 103 4.36 2.44 5.59
N LYS A 104 3.26 3.01 6.07
CA LYS A 104 3.08 3.31 7.51
C LYS A 104 3.37 2.09 8.39
N LYS A 105 2.75 0.94 8.09
CA LYS A 105 2.96 -0.30 8.85
C LYS A 105 4.42 -0.78 8.82
N LYS A 106 5.11 -0.65 7.68
CA LYS A 106 6.52 -1.03 7.56
C LYS A 106 7.41 -0.13 8.40
N LEU A 107 7.12 1.18 8.47
CA LEU A 107 7.88 2.13 9.26
C LEU A 107 7.60 2.02 10.77
N GLU A 108 6.40 1.62 11.17
CA GLU A 108 6.03 1.36 12.57
C GLU A 108 6.55 0.00 13.09
N ALA A 109 7.10 -0.85 12.21
CA ALA A 109 7.59 -2.17 12.59
C ALA A 109 8.84 -2.07 13.49
N PRO A 110 8.89 -2.80 14.62
CA PRO A 110 10.04 -2.77 15.50
C PRO A 110 11.27 -3.37 14.82
N GLY A 111 12.44 -2.74 15.02
CA GLY A 111 13.73 -3.27 14.56
C GLY A 111 14.06 -2.96 13.09
N ILE A 112 13.31 -2.08 12.43
CA ILE A 112 13.70 -1.55 11.11
C ILE A 112 14.96 -0.68 11.23
N VAL A 113 15.92 -0.91 10.35
CA VAL A 113 17.14 -0.10 10.24
C VAL A 113 16.97 0.84 9.06
N LEU A 114 16.89 2.15 9.33
CA LEU A 114 16.61 3.17 8.32
C LEU A 114 17.84 3.98 7.94
N ASP A 115 18.83 4.07 8.82
CA ASP A 115 20.02 4.90 8.60
C ASP A 115 21.21 4.10 8.05
N PRO A 116 22.05 4.71 7.20
CA PRO A 116 21.94 6.09 6.67
C PRO A 116 20.85 6.26 5.59
N SER A 117 20.43 5.15 4.98
CA SER A 117 19.30 5.07 4.05
C SER A 117 18.80 3.63 3.98
N ALA A 118 17.50 3.42 3.82
CA ALA A 118 16.88 2.12 3.59
C ALA A 118 15.92 2.16 2.41
N THR A 119 15.96 1.09 1.60
CA THR A 119 14.98 0.88 0.53
C THR A 119 13.78 0.11 1.06
N ILE A 120 12.59 0.67 0.87
CA ILE A 120 11.32 0.06 1.24
C ILE A 120 10.57 -0.31 -0.03
N GLU A 121 10.41 -1.60 -0.27
CA GLU A 121 9.58 -2.11 -1.36
C GLU A 121 8.10 -1.83 -1.10
N LEU A 122 7.37 -1.39 -2.12
CA LEU A 122 5.94 -1.05 -2.10
C LEU A 122 5.15 -1.80 -3.17
N ASP A 123 5.80 -2.55 -4.06
CA ASP A 123 5.15 -3.43 -5.04
C ASP A 123 4.37 -4.55 -4.35
N THR A 124 4.86 -5.04 -3.20
CA THR A 124 4.19 -6.08 -2.41
C THR A 124 2.98 -5.56 -1.61
N CYS A 125 2.67 -4.27 -1.72
CA CYS A 125 1.63 -3.60 -0.93
C CYS A 125 0.29 -3.45 -1.67
N GLY A 126 0.21 -3.89 -2.94
CA GLY A 126 -0.97 -3.84 -3.81
C GLY A 126 -1.25 -5.16 -4.49
#